data_AF-A0AAD4JN60-F1
#
_entry.id   AF-A0AAD4JN60-F1
#
_cell.length_a   1.000
_cell.length_b   1.000
_cell.length_c   1.000
_cell.angle_alpha   90.00
_cell.angle_beta   90.00
_cell.angle_gamma   90.00
#
_symmetry.space_group_name_H-M   'P 1'
#
loop_
_entity.id
_entity.type
_entity.pdbx_description
1 polymer ?
#
loop_
_entity_poly.entity_id
_entity_poly.type
_entity_poly.pdbx_seq_one_letter_code
_entity_poly.pdbx_strand_id
1 'polypeptide(L)'
;MAMPLSRTFKSLKPHSISALRFSKPANSPQILPNILPQPQSSNKPSSSASTSSPINSSWTVYLILSTNPPIKTYVGVTNNFSRRLKQHNGELIGGAKASSAGRPWTCACLIQGFMDKSKAYQLESKWKSISKKLPRKRNGKNQEQPESSQRLLLQHRYAALNQLKELIDCTQLEINWHLDPT
;
A
#
# COMPACT_ATOMS: atom_id res chain seq x y z
N MET A 1 13.74 52.20 11.89
CA MET A 1 13.76 51.93 10.42
C MET A 1 14.52 50.64 10.19
N ALA A 2 13.98 49.66 9.45
CA ALA A 2 14.72 48.58 8.77
C ALA A 2 13.74 47.66 8.02
N MET A 3 14.01 47.37 6.75
CA MET A 3 13.44 46.26 5.97
C MET A 3 14.60 45.60 5.17
N PRO A 4 14.37 44.60 4.30
CA PRO A 4 14.21 43.20 4.70
C PRO A 4 15.34 42.32 4.15
N LEU A 5 15.57 41.15 4.76
CA LEU A 5 16.53 40.16 4.25
C LEU A 5 15.94 39.35 3.08
N SER A 6 16.15 39.85 1.87
CA SER A 6 15.92 39.08 0.64
C SER A 6 17.00 38.00 0.49
N ARG A 7 16.58 36.76 0.14
CA ARG A 7 17.49 35.66 -0.22
C ARG A 7 17.09 35.05 -1.56
N THR A 8 18.12 34.73 -2.33
CA THR A 8 18.02 34.43 -3.76
C THR A 8 17.88 32.94 -4.05
N PHE A 9 17.26 32.61 -5.18
CA PHE A 9 17.62 31.42 -5.93
C PHE A 9 17.41 31.66 -7.44
N LYS A 10 18.50 31.63 -8.23
CA LYS A 10 18.43 31.70 -9.70
C LYS A 10 18.35 30.29 -10.25
N SER A 11 17.21 29.90 -10.81
CA SER A 11 17.04 28.59 -11.44
C SER A 11 17.69 28.58 -12.84
N LEU A 12 18.73 27.77 -13.03
CA LEU A 12 19.30 27.51 -14.35
C LEU A 12 18.50 26.43 -15.08
N LYS A 13 18.22 26.65 -16.37
CA LYS A 13 17.71 25.65 -17.32
C LYS A 13 18.55 25.69 -18.60
N PRO A 14 19.10 24.55 -19.04
CA PRO A 14 19.42 24.32 -20.43
C PRO A 14 18.60 23.14 -20.99
N HIS A 15 17.81 23.38 -22.04
CA HIS A 15 17.15 22.34 -22.83
C HIS A 15 17.15 22.76 -24.31
N SER A 16 17.97 22.07 -25.10
CA SER A 16 17.88 21.95 -26.57
C SER A 16 18.55 20.61 -26.90
N ILE A 17 17.78 19.56 -27.16
CA ILE A 17 17.38 19.14 -28.52
C ILE A 17 18.59 18.86 -29.41
N SER A 18 18.90 17.58 -29.58
CA SER A 18 19.45 17.00 -30.81
C SER A 18 18.82 15.62 -31.01
N ALA A 19 18.66 15.21 -32.26
CA ALA A 19 18.01 13.96 -32.65
C ALA A 19 18.61 13.45 -33.97
N LEU A 20 18.24 12.21 -34.36
CA LEU A 20 18.77 11.47 -35.53
C LEU A 20 20.21 10.93 -35.29
N ARG A 21 20.67 9.83 -35.92
CA ARG A 21 20.10 9.04 -37.05
C ARG A 21 20.46 7.54 -36.94
N PHE A 22 19.86 6.74 -37.83
CA PHE A 22 19.91 5.26 -37.92
C PHE A 22 21.27 4.62 -38.25
N SER A 23 21.45 3.35 -37.88
CA SER A 23 21.80 2.23 -38.82
C SER A 23 21.72 0.84 -38.14
N LYS A 24 21.76 -0.24 -38.94
CA LYS A 24 21.56 -1.66 -38.52
C LYS A 24 22.26 -2.62 -39.49
N PRO A 25 22.92 -3.69 -39.00
CA PRO A 25 22.74 -5.06 -39.51
C PRO A 25 22.50 -6.07 -38.35
N ALA A 26 21.88 -7.26 -38.46
CA ALA A 26 21.57 -8.20 -39.54
C ALA A 26 22.62 -9.31 -39.81
N ASN A 27 22.54 -10.44 -39.08
CA ASN A 27 22.22 -11.77 -39.64
C ASN A 27 22.15 -12.89 -38.58
N SER A 28 21.66 -14.07 -38.98
CA SER A 28 21.48 -15.30 -38.18
C SER A 28 22.32 -16.44 -38.79
N PRO A 29 22.42 -17.62 -38.14
CA PRO A 29 21.72 -18.77 -38.73
C PRO A 29 20.95 -19.65 -37.73
N GLN A 30 20.19 -20.62 -38.27
CA GLN A 30 19.30 -21.58 -37.61
C GLN A 30 19.55 -22.99 -38.17
N ILE A 31 19.70 -24.04 -37.34
CA ILE A 31 19.53 -25.47 -37.73
C ILE A 31 18.88 -26.25 -36.56
N LEU A 32 18.02 -27.22 -36.89
CA LEU A 32 17.18 -28.11 -36.03
C LEU A 32 17.81 -29.54 -35.93
N PRO A 33 17.19 -30.64 -35.40
CA PRO A 33 15.89 -30.85 -34.73
C PRO A 33 16.08 -31.47 -33.28
N ASN A 34 15.40 -32.48 -32.68
CA ASN A 34 14.37 -33.44 -33.12
C ASN A 34 13.58 -34.18 -31.99
N ILE A 35 12.28 -34.41 -32.23
CA ILE A 35 11.37 -35.53 -31.84
C ILE A 35 11.16 -36.00 -30.36
N LEU A 36 9.92 -36.46 -30.12
CA LEU A 36 9.28 -36.94 -28.87
C LEU A 36 9.44 -38.48 -28.66
N PRO A 37 9.11 -39.07 -27.49
CA PRO A 37 7.71 -39.46 -27.20
C PRO A 37 7.26 -39.33 -25.71
N GLN A 38 5.94 -39.42 -25.45
CA GLN A 38 5.33 -39.62 -24.12
C GLN A 38 5.13 -41.13 -23.83
N PRO A 39 4.94 -41.55 -22.55
CA PRO A 39 3.54 -41.73 -22.08
C PRO A 39 3.24 -41.42 -20.59
N GLN A 40 2.00 -40.96 -20.40
CA GLN A 40 1.06 -40.92 -19.26
C GLN A 40 1.36 -41.48 -17.85
N SER A 41 0.63 -40.87 -16.88
CA SER A 41 -0.06 -41.49 -15.72
C SER A 41 0.54 -41.36 -14.30
N SER A 42 -0.08 -40.48 -13.49
CA SER A 42 -0.45 -40.76 -12.09
C SER A 42 -1.59 -39.79 -11.66
N ASN A 43 -2.46 -40.20 -10.73
CA ASN A 43 -3.78 -39.57 -10.50
C ASN A 43 -3.98 -38.95 -9.09
N LYS A 44 -4.32 -37.65 -9.04
CA LYS A 44 -5.20 -36.98 -8.02
C LYS A 44 -4.78 -37.10 -6.52
N PRO A 45 -5.50 -36.52 -5.51
CA PRO A 45 -6.78 -35.79 -5.54
C PRO A 45 -6.83 -34.36 -4.94
N SER A 46 -8.02 -33.78 -5.12
CA SER A 46 -8.65 -32.55 -4.60
C SER A 46 -8.24 -31.92 -3.25
N SER A 47 -8.02 -30.59 -3.28
CA SER A 47 -8.69 -29.59 -2.42
C SER A 47 -8.35 -28.18 -2.94
N SER A 48 -9.23 -27.18 -3.05
CA SER A 48 -10.68 -27.08 -2.78
C SER A 48 -11.32 -26.14 -3.81
N ALA A 49 -12.62 -26.30 -4.12
CA ALA A 49 -13.30 -25.43 -5.09
C ALA A 49 -13.52 -24.01 -4.52
N SER A 50 -12.71 -23.05 -4.97
CA SER A 50 -12.98 -21.61 -4.77
C SER A 50 -13.90 -21.11 -5.90
N THR A 51 -15.18 -20.96 -5.58
CA THR A 51 -16.30 -20.60 -6.46
C THR A 51 -15.96 -19.58 -7.54
N SER A 52 -16.33 -19.86 -8.78
CA SER A 52 -16.22 -18.95 -9.93
C SER A 52 -17.29 -17.85 -9.91
N SER A 53 -17.41 -17.14 -8.79
CA SER A 53 -18.10 -15.85 -8.73
C SER A 53 -17.32 -14.85 -9.59
N PRO A 54 -17.99 -13.95 -10.35
CA PRO A 54 -17.28 -12.86 -10.99
C PRO A 54 -16.60 -12.01 -9.90
N ILE A 55 -15.27 -11.89 -9.97
CA ILE A 55 -14.49 -11.09 -9.02
C ILE A 55 -14.69 -9.60 -9.36
N ASN A 56 -15.90 -9.11 -9.02
CA ASN A 56 -16.19 -7.69 -8.88
C ASN A 56 -15.12 -7.14 -7.96
N SER A 57 -14.17 -6.41 -8.55
CA SER A 57 -12.87 -6.07 -7.98
C SER A 57 -13.02 -4.98 -6.92
N SER A 58 -13.64 -5.39 -5.83
CA SER A 58 -14.11 -4.56 -4.73
C SER A 58 -12.93 -3.77 -4.20
N TRP A 59 -13.14 -2.47 -4.06
CA TRP A 59 -12.13 -1.61 -3.49
C TRP A 59 -12.01 -1.94 -2.00
N THR A 60 -10.79 -1.83 -1.49
CA THR A 60 -10.45 -2.09 -0.10
C THR A 60 -9.61 -0.96 0.42
N VAL A 61 -9.88 -0.54 1.66
CA VAL A 61 -9.04 0.43 2.38
C VAL A 61 -8.28 -0.34 3.44
N TYR A 62 -6.96 -0.20 3.48
CA TYR A 62 -6.10 -0.92 4.41
C TYR A 62 -5.30 0.04 5.29
N LEU A 63 -5.07 -0.41 6.52
CA LEU A 63 -4.09 0.10 7.46
C LEU A 63 -2.96 -0.94 7.58
N ILE A 64 -1.73 -0.51 7.33
CA ILE A 64 -0.52 -1.31 7.55
C ILE A 64 0.42 -0.61 8.54
N LEU A 65 1.18 -1.42 9.29
CA LEU A 65 2.07 -0.98 10.36
C LEU A 65 3.51 -1.41 10.05
N SER A 66 4.47 -0.50 10.19
CA SER A 66 5.91 -0.78 10.12
C SER A 66 6.37 -1.39 11.45
N THR A 67 6.81 -2.64 11.44
CA THR A 67 7.35 -3.31 12.64
C THR A 67 8.70 -2.72 13.06
N ASN A 68 9.49 -2.22 12.10
CA ASN A 68 10.78 -1.60 12.39
C ASN A 68 10.65 -0.15 12.90
N PRO A 69 11.40 0.25 13.95
CA PRO A 69 11.52 1.64 14.38
C PRO A 69 12.14 2.56 13.31
N PRO A 70 11.75 3.86 13.25
CA PRO A 70 10.64 4.46 13.97
C PRO A 70 9.29 3.99 13.41
N ILE A 71 8.43 3.50 14.30
CA ILE A 71 7.14 2.86 13.99
C ILE A 71 6.23 3.84 13.25
N LYS A 72 5.60 3.36 12.17
CA LYS A 72 4.76 4.15 11.25
C LYS A 72 3.53 3.37 10.84
N THR A 73 2.41 4.07 10.72
CA THR A 73 1.19 3.57 10.05
C THR A 73 1.08 4.13 8.65
N TYR A 74 0.70 3.33 7.66
CA TYR A 74 0.26 3.80 6.34
C TYR A 74 -1.19 3.37 6.09
N VAL A 75 -1.98 4.29 5.52
CA VAL A 75 -3.37 4.03 5.08
C VAL A 75 -3.45 4.27 3.58
N GLY A 76 -4.06 3.35 2.84
CA GLY A 76 -4.23 3.47 1.39
C GLY A 76 -5.38 2.64 0.84
N VAL A 77 -5.59 2.74 -0.48
CA VAL A 77 -6.66 2.06 -1.23
C VAL A 77 -6.07 1.09 -2.27
N THR A 78 -6.70 -0.07 -2.46
CA THR A 78 -6.35 -1.08 -3.48
C THR A 78 -7.55 -1.98 -3.81
N ASN A 79 -7.54 -2.64 -4.97
CA ASN A 79 -8.46 -3.73 -5.31
C ASN A 79 -7.86 -5.13 -5.03
N ASN A 80 -6.55 -5.21 -4.74
CA ASN A 80 -5.86 -6.43 -4.37
C ASN A 80 -4.87 -6.10 -3.24
N PHE A 81 -5.19 -6.51 -2.02
CA PHE A 81 -4.35 -6.23 -0.85
C PHE A 81 -3.07 -7.06 -0.84
N SER A 82 -3.16 -8.37 -1.08
CA SER A 82 -2.01 -9.28 -1.04
C SER A 82 -0.89 -8.85 -1.98
N ARG A 83 -1.22 -8.46 -3.23
CA ARG A 83 -0.26 -7.88 -4.19
C ARG A 83 0.32 -6.55 -3.68
N ARG A 84 -0.51 -5.67 -3.10
CA ARG A 84 -0.08 -4.36 -2.61
C ARG A 84 0.82 -4.45 -1.38
N LEU A 85 0.58 -5.39 -0.47
CA LEU A 85 1.45 -5.64 0.69
C LEU A 85 2.85 -6.09 0.24
N LYS A 86 2.91 -7.04 -0.71
CA LYS A 86 4.17 -7.47 -1.35
C LYS A 86 4.90 -6.32 -2.06
N GLN A 87 4.17 -5.39 -2.70
CA GLN A 87 4.75 -4.17 -3.25
C GLN A 87 5.32 -3.23 -2.17
N HIS A 88 4.63 -3.06 -1.04
CA HIS A 88 5.14 -2.27 0.09
C HIS A 88 6.38 -2.90 0.72
N ASN A 89 6.43 -4.22 0.88
CA ASN A 89 7.59 -4.97 1.37
C ASN A 89 8.75 -5.05 0.36
N GLY A 90 8.47 -4.90 -0.94
CA GLY A 90 9.48 -4.86 -2.00
C GLY A 90 9.73 -6.18 -2.72
N GLU A 91 8.98 -7.22 -2.36
CA GLU A 91 8.90 -8.48 -3.11
C GLU A 91 8.42 -8.26 -4.56
N LEU A 92 7.64 -7.18 -4.80
CA LEU A 92 7.09 -6.82 -6.10
C LEU A 92 7.39 -5.37 -6.47
N ILE A 93 7.62 -5.15 -7.76
CA ILE A 93 7.82 -3.82 -8.37
C ILE A 93 6.53 -3.00 -8.27
N GLY A 94 6.65 -1.67 -8.09
CA GLY A 94 5.54 -0.73 -8.02
C GLY A 94 5.11 -0.31 -6.60
N GLY A 95 5.91 -0.63 -5.58
CA GLY A 95 5.74 -0.08 -4.23
C GLY A 95 5.95 1.44 -4.17
N ALA A 96 5.21 2.13 -3.30
CA ALA A 96 5.34 3.58 -3.12
C ALA A 96 6.71 3.93 -2.50
N LYS A 97 7.44 4.91 -3.05
CA LYS A 97 8.79 5.30 -2.58
C LYS A 97 8.84 5.59 -1.07
N ALA A 98 7.83 6.26 -0.53
CA ALA A 98 7.70 6.55 0.90
C ALA A 98 7.54 5.30 1.79
N SER A 99 7.12 4.16 1.24
CA SER A 99 6.97 2.90 1.99
C SER A 99 8.24 2.04 2.04
N SER A 100 9.31 2.40 1.32
CA SER A 100 10.60 1.70 1.40
C SER A 100 11.22 1.79 2.80
N ALA A 101 11.17 2.98 3.42
CA ALA A 101 11.76 3.29 4.74
C ALA A 101 10.84 2.96 5.93
N GLY A 102 10.05 1.89 5.82
CA GLY A 102 9.15 1.37 6.87
C GLY A 102 8.88 -0.14 6.72
N ARG A 103 9.81 -0.86 6.09
CA ARG A 103 9.73 -2.31 5.90
C ARG A 103 10.29 -3.03 7.15
N PRO A 104 9.76 -4.20 7.54
CA PRO A 104 8.60 -4.87 6.95
C PRO A 104 7.28 -4.21 7.39
N TRP A 105 6.27 -4.31 6.51
CA TRP A 105 4.91 -3.88 6.77
C TRP A 105 4.02 -5.09 7.09
N THR A 106 3.24 -4.95 8.16
CA THR A 106 2.25 -5.94 8.63
C THR A 106 0.84 -5.38 8.43
N CYS A 107 -0.14 -6.25 8.11
CA CYS A 107 -1.55 -5.83 8.05
C CYS A 107 -2.07 -5.53 9.47
N ALA A 108 -2.74 -4.40 9.66
CA ALA A 108 -3.36 -4.03 10.93
C ALA A 108 -4.90 -4.02 10.85
N CYS A 109 -5.45 -3.47 9.77
CA CYS A 109 -6.89 -3.44 9.52
C CYS A 109 -7.18 -3.45 8.02
N LEU A 110 -8.22 -4.19 7.61
CA LEU A 110 -8.79 -4.22 6.28
C LEU A 110 -10.26 -3.82 6.33
N ILE A 111 -10.66 -2.93 5.42
CA ILE A 111 -12.05 -2.52 5.21
C ILE A 111 -12.42 -2.90 3.78
N GLN A 112 -13.43 -3.76 3.65
CA GLN A 112 -13.84 -4.40 2.40
C GLN A 112 -15.33 -4.11 2.10
N GLY A 113 -15.80 -4.42 0.89
CA GLY A 113 -17.20 -4.19 0.47
C GLY A 113 -17.46 -2.91 -0.35
N PHE A 114 -16.44 -2.08 -0.63
CA PHE A 114 -16.64 -0.90 -1.47
C PHE A 114 -16.79 -1.27 -2.96
N MET A 115 -17.99 -1.10 -3.51
CA MET A 115 -18.20 -1.14 -4.97
C MET A 115 -17.52 0.06 -5.64
N ASP A 116 -17.74 1.27 -5.10
CA ASP A 116 -17.18 2.50 -5.63
C ASP A 116 -15.73 2.75 -5.19
N LYS A 117 -14.85 2.94 -6.17
CA LYS A 117 -13.52 3.55 -5.98
C LYS A 117 -13.64 4.88 -5.20
N SER A 118 -14.59 5.72 -5.61
CA SER A 118 -14.80 7.05 -5.02
C SER A 118 -15.15 7.00 -3.53
N LYS A 119 -15.96 6.04 -3.08
CA LYS A 119 -16.29 5.86 -1.66
C LYS A 119 -15.08 5.39 -0.85
N ALA A 120 -14.29 4.46 -1.39
CA ALA A 120 -13.06 3.99 -0.74
C ALA A 120 -12.01 5.10 -0.55
N TYR A 121 -11.80 5.95 -1.57
CA TYR A 121 -10.91 7.11 -1.46
C TYR A 121 -11.46 8.20 -0.52
N GLN A 122 -12.79 8.40 -0.46
CA GLN A 122 -13.41 9.30 0.52
C GLN A 122 -13.18 8.80 1.96
N LEU A 123 -13.34 7.51 2.23
CA LEU A 123 -13.07 6.92 3.54
C LEU A 123 -11.58 7.04 3.91
N GLU A 124 -10.67 6.76 2.98
CA GLU A 124 -9.23 6.91 3.18
C GLU A 124 -8.82 8.35 3.55
N SER A 125 -9.35 9.34 2.83
CA SER A 125 -9.12 10.76 3.07
C SER A 125 -9.76 11.24 4.38
N LYS A 126 -11.00 10.83 4.69
CA LYS A 126 -11.68 11.10 5.96
C LYS A 126 -10.89 10.51 7.14
N TRP A 127 -10.43 9.26 7.06
CA TRP A 127 -9.68 8.58 8.14
C TRP A 127 -8.34 9.27 8.39
N LYS A 128 -7.62 9.65 7.33
CA LYS A 128 -6.39 10.47 7.44
C LYS A 128 -6.66 11.85 8.05
N SER A 129 -7.81 12.45 7.78
CA SER A 129 -8.19 13.77 8.28
C SER A 129 -8.60 13.72 9.76
N ILE A 130 -9.44 12.77 10.17
CA ILE A 130 -9.83 12.56 11.58
C ILE A 130 -8.58 12.20 12.41
N SER A 131 -7.74 11.29 11.91
CA SER A 131 -6.48 10.92 12.58
C SER A 131 -5.46 12.07 12.71
N LYS A 132 -5.61 13.17 11.96
CA LYS A 132 -4.85 14.42 12.15
C LYS A 132 -5.50 15.37 13.17
N LYS A 133 -6.83 15.35 13.32
CA LYS A 133 -7.59 16.20 14.26
C LYS A 133 -7.62 15.63 15.68
N LEU A 134 -7.62 14.31 15.83
CA LEU A 134 -7.65 13.62 17.12
C LEU A 134 -6.40 13.99 17.95
N PRO A 135 -6.53 14.41 19.22
CA PRO A 135 -5.41 14.90 20.01
C PRO A 135 -4.43 13.77 20.33
N ARG A 136 -3.18 13.89 19.86
CA ARG A 136 -2.12 12.91 20.17
C ARG A 136 -1.63 13.13 21.59
N LYS A 137 -1.92 12.19 22.50
CA LYS A 137 -1.40 12.18 23.89
C LYS A 137 0.13 12.15 23.87
N ARG A 138 0.77 13.30 24.11
CA ARG A 138 2.23 13.44 24.15
C ARG A 138 2.74 13.01 25.52
N ASN A 139 2.96 11.70 25.71
CA ASN A 139 3.67 11.20 26.88
C ASN A 139 5.03 11.90 27.00
N GLY A 140 5.33 12.46 28.17
CA GLY A 140 6.57 13.18 28.41
C GLY A 140 7.71 12.22 28.77
N LYS A 141 8.72 12.13 27.89
CA LYS A 141 10.05 11.54 28.14
C LYS A 141 10.08 10.26 29.01
N ASN A 142 9.94 9.11 28.37
CA ASN A 142 10.66 7.91 28.79
C ASN A 142 10.93 7.04 27.55
N GLN A 143 11.73 5.98 27.69
CA GLN A 143 12.10 5.09 26.59
C GLN A 143 10.83 4.38 26.04
N GLU A 144 10.32 4.85 24.90
CA GLU A 144 9.18 4.20 24.24
C GLU A 144 9.61 2.85 23.65
N GLN A 145 9.14 1.75 24.26
CA GLN A 145 9.32 0.42 23.69
C GLN A 145 8.57 0.30 22.34
N PRO A 146 9.14 -0.38 21.32
CA PRO A 146 8.52 -0.47 20.00
C PRO A 146 7.08 -0.98 20.02
N GLU A 147 6.77 -1.98 20.86
CA GLU A 147 5.42 -2.50 21.07
C GLU A 147 4.46 -1.45 21.66
N SER A 148 4.93 -0.62 22.58
CA SER A 148 4.14 0.49 23.12
C SER A 148 3.84 1.55 22.07
N SER A 149 4.84 1.93 21.26
CA SER A 149 4.63 2.87 20.14
C SER A 149 3.72 2.27 19.05
N GLN A 150 3.78 0.96 18.80
CA GLN A 150 2.86 0.24 17.91
C GLN A 150 1.42 0.31 18.43
N ARG A 151 1.15 -0.15 19.66
CA ARG A 151 -0.20 -0.14 20.26
C ARG A 151 -0.78 1.28 20.33
N LEU A 152 0.01 2.27 20.76
CA LEU A 152 -0.45 3.68 20.79
C LEU A 152 -0.83 4.22 19.40
N LEU A 153 -0.11 3.81 18.33
CA LEU A 153 -0.46 4.18 16.96
C LEU A 153 -1.69 3.43 16.43
N LEU A 154 -1.88 2.16 16.82
CA LEU A 154 -3.08 1.38 16.49
C LEU A 154 -4.32 1.93 17.22
N GLN A 155 -4.24 2.20 18.52
CA GLN A 155 -5.28 2.86 19.32
C GLN A 155 -5.72 4.19 18.69
N HIS A 156 -4.76 5.04 18.30
CA HIS A 156 -5.05 6.33 17.64
C HIS A 156 -5.74 6.15 16.28
N ARG A 157 -5.41 5.09 15.53
CA ARG A 157 -6.07 4.75 14.25
C ARG A 157 -7.45 4.15 14.44
N TYR A 158 -7.64 3.32 15.45
CA TYR A 158 -8.89 2.68 15.82
C TYR A 158 -9.92 3.72 16.30
N ALA A 159 -9.54 4.61 17.22
CA ALA A 159 -10.39 5.72 17.66
C ALA A 159 -10.79 6.63 16.48
N ALA A 160 -9.85 6.94 15.58
CA ALA A 160 -10.12 7.71 14.37
C ALA A 160 -10.95 6.96 13.31
N LEU A 161 -11.05 5.63 13.37
CA LEU A 161 -11.94 4.84 12.53
C LEU A 161 -13.34 4.76 13.14
N ASN A 162 -13.47 4.59 14.46
CA ASN A 162 -14.77 4.54 15.11
C ASN A 162 -15.52 5.88 14.95
N GLN A 163 -14.85 7.02 15.16
CA GLN A 163 -15.42 8.34 14.82
C GLN A 163 -15.83 8.50 13.35
N LEU A 164 -15.31 7.67 12.46
CA LEU A 164 -15.67 7.66 11.04
C LEU A 164 -16.86 6.73 10.75
N LYS A 165 -17.02 5.63 11.50
CA LYS A 165 -18.20 4.74 11.41
C LYS A 165 -19.49 5.52 11.71
N GLU A 166 -19.48 6.36 12.73
CA GLU A 166 -20.61 7.24 13.08
C GLU A 166 -20.93 8.33 12.01
N LEU A 167 -20.12 8.44 10.94
CA LEU A 167 -20.20 9.48 9.91
C LEU A 167 -20.37 8.93 8.48
N ILE A 168 -20.55 7.60 8.32
CA ILE A 168 -20.73 6.92 7.03
C ILE A 168 -21.60 5.68 7.23
N ASP A 169 -22.55 5.43 6.32
CA ASP A 169 -23.29 4.17 6.23
C ASP A 169 -22.35 2.98 5.92
N CYS A 170 -21.78 2.40 6.97
CA CYS A 170 -20.87 1.25 6.91
C CYS A 170 -21.61 -0.10 6.97
N THR A 171 -22.93 -0.12 6.78
CA THR A 171 -23.81 -1.30 6.94
C THR A 171 -23.50 -2.46 6.00
N GLN A 172 -22.76 -2.20 4.92
CA GLN A 172 -22.28 -3.20 3.94
C GLN A 172 -20.75 -3.35 3.94
N LEU A 173 -20.04 -2.75 4.90
CA LEU A 173 -18.57 -2.76 4.95
C LEU A 173 -18.05 -3.73 6.02
N GLU A 174 -17.28 -4.71 5.58
CA GLU A 174 -16.59 -5.68 6.43
C GLU A 174 -15.29 -5.06 6.97
N ILE A 175 -15.05 -5.13 8.29
CA ILE A 175 -13.95 -4.42 8.96
C ILE A 175 -13.13 -5.40 9.80
N ASN A 176 -12.08 -5.96 9.19
CA ASN A 176 -11.25 -7.02 9.74
C ASN A 176 -9.95 -6.46 10.33
N TRP A 177 -9.86 -6.40 11.66
CA TRP A 177 -8.61 -6.11 12.37
C TRP A 177 -7.75 -7.36 12.48
N HIS A 178 -6.45 -7.19 12.23
CA HIS A 178 -5.44 -8.26 12.17
C HIS A 178 -4.32 -8.06 13.22
N LEU A 179 -4.27 -6.88 13.84
CA LEU A 179 -3.47 -6.58 15.02
C LEU A 179 -4.40 -5.92 16.03
N ASP A 180 -4.43 -6.43 17.26
CA ASP A 180 -5.33 -5.94 18.30
C ASP A 180 -5.03 -4.47 18.64
N PRO A 181 -6.01 -3.56 18.48
CA PRO A 181 -5.85 -2.16 18.84
C PRO A 181 -6.13 -1.89 20.33
N THR A 182 -6.69 -2.86 21.06
CA THR A 182 -7.03 -2.76 22.50
C THR A 182 -5.78 -2.83 23.37
#